data_AF-A0AAV2RJN0-F1
#
_entry.id   AF-A0AAV2RJN0-F1
#
_cell.length_a   1.000
_cell.length_b   1.000
_cell.length_c   1.000
_cell.angle_alpha   90.00
_cell.angle_beta   90.00
_cell.angle_gamma   90.00
#
_symmetry.space_group_name_H-M   'P 1'
#
loop_
_entity.id
_entity.type
_entity.pdbx_description
1 polymer ?
#
loop_
_entity_poly.entity_id
_entity_poly.type
_entity_poly.pdbx_seq_one_letter_code
_entity_poly.pdbx_strand_id
1 'polypeptide(L)'
;SGDHDYKKRRFLVQDTKKVDCPASLIITRVATILDEEFQIGKNSSHRQRSKSYGHVRKALRKKYNLKWENQYYVLVPHVEDHEGHQISGEAAFFHTTVATRIHKRIEELAKEGQVTSVQQMQKFIKNYVKSSYNVRKKILSIR
;
A
#
# COMPACT_ATOMS: atom_id res chain seq x y z
N SER A 1 -54.88 3.65 -3.66
CA SER A 1 -53.54 3.98 -4.19
C SER A 1 -52.65 4.32 -3.02
N GLY A 2 -51.62 3.54 -2.73
CA GLY A 2 -50.76 3.78 -1.56
C GLY A 2 -49.80 2.64 -1.25
N ASP A 3 -49.00 2.21 -2.23
CA ASP A 3 -47.85 1.32 -1.99
C ASP A 3 -46.62 2.18 -1.68
N HIS A 4 -46.25 2.25 -0.39
CA HIS A 4 -44.93 2.74 0.03
C HIS A 4 -44.08 1.55 0.45
N ASP A 5 -43.44 0.94 -0.55
CA ASP A 5 -42.49 -0.16 -0.39
C ASP A 5 -41.17 0.40 0.20
N TYR A 6 -41.11 0.52 1.53
CA TYR A 6 -39.90 0.96 2.25
C TYR A 6 -38.82 -0.12 2.21
N LYS A 7 -38.15 -0.27 1.06
CA LYS A 7 -36.92 -1.07 0.97
C LYS A 7 -35.85 -0.41 1.83
N LYS A 8 -35.51 -1.04 2.97
CA LYS A 8 -34.39 -0.62 3.83
C LYS A 8 -33.13 -0.45 2.97
N ARG A 9 -32.77 0.80 2.66
CA ARG A 9 -31.50 1.13 2.03
C ARG A 9 -30.39 0.65 2.96
N ARG A 10 -29.52 -0.24 2.46
CA ARG A 10 -28.32 -0.68 3.16
C ARG A 10 -27.48 0.56 3.50
N PHE A 11 -27.46 0.94 4.77
CA PHE A 11 -26.62 2.02 5.25
C PHE A 11 -25.18 1.50 5.35
N LEU A 12 -24.46 1.57 4.24
CA LEU A 12 -23.02 1.30 4.21
C LEU A 12 -22.32 2.47 4.90
N VAL A 13 -22.10 2.36 6.21
CA VAL A 13 -21.23 3.27 6.96
C VAL A 13 -19.85 3.20 6.30
N GLN A 14 -19.52 4.21 5.51
CA GLN A 14 -18.18 4.36 4.98
C GLN A 14 -17.28 4.80 6.14
N ASP A 15 -16.22 4.04 6.40
CA ASP A 15 -15.26 4.31 7.48
C ASP A 15 -14.56 5.67 7.32
N THR A 16 -14.62 6.30 6.14
CA THR A 16 -13.93 7.56 5.84
C THR A 16 -14.79 8.51 5.00
N LYS A 17 -14.72 9.82 5.28
CA LYS A 17 -15.35 10.91 4.49
C LYS A 17 -14.71 11.13 3.11
N LYS A 18 -13.79 10.27 2.66
CA LYS A 18 -13.10 10.34 1.37
C LYS A 18 -14.00 9.78 0.26
N VAL A 19 -15.14 10.43 0.07
CA VAL A 19 -16.04 10.11 -1.03
C VAL A 19 -15.28 10.51 -2.31
N ASP A 20 -15.00 9.53 -3.16
CA ASP A 20 -14.48 9.71 -4.53
C ASP A 20 -13.09 10.33 -4.73
N CYS A 21 -12.15 10.18 -3.77
CA CYS A 21 -10.75 10.59 -3.99
C CYS A 21 -9.94 9.50 -4.73
N PRO A 22 -9.33 9.79 -5.91
CA PRO A 22 -8.57 8.80 -6.68
C PRO A 22 -7.17 8.50 -6.11
N ALA A 23 -6.61 9.38 -5.27
CA ALA A 23 -5.30 9.19 -4.66
C ALA A 23 -5.15 7.83 -3.96
N SER A 24 -4.14 7.07 -4.36
CA SER A 24 -3.88 5.72 -3.86
C SER A 24 -2.40 5.51 -3.56
N LEU A 25 -2.12 4.70 -2.54
CA LEU A 25 -0.76 4.23 -2.24
C LEU A 25 -0.47 2.99 -3.09
N ILE A 26 0.57 3.05 -3.92
CA ILE A 26 1.00 1.92 -4.75
C ILE A 26 2.24 1.30 -4.11
N ILE A 27 2.17 -0.01 -3.83
CA ILE A 27 3.24 -0.75 -3.17
C ILE A 27 3.72 -1.85 -4.11
N THR A 28 4.98 -1.76 -4.51
CA THR A 28 5.62 -2.71 -5.42
C THR A 28 6.74 -3.43 -4.67
N ARG A 29 6.73 -4.76 -4.74
CA ARG A 29 7.83 -5.59 -4.24
C ARG A 29 8.70 -6.03 -5.41
N VAL A 30 10.00 -5.81 -5.29
CA VAL A 30 11.02 -6.29 -6.21
C VAL A 30 11.85 -7.34 -5.47
N ALA A 31 12.02 -8.51 -6.06
CA ALA A 31 12.90 -9.55 -5.55
C ALA A 31 14.18 -9.59 -6.40
N THR A 32 15.32 -9.30 -5.78
CA THR A 32 16.63 -9.30 -6.43
C THR A 32 17.35 -10.59 -6.10
N ILE A 33 17.73 -11.37 -7.11
CA ILE A 33 18.44 -12.63 -6.92
C ILE A 33 19.91 -12.33 -6.63
N LEU A 34 20.40 -12.88 -5.51
CA LEU A 34 21.76 -12.66 -5.03
C LEU A 34 22.77 -13.66 -5.59
N ASP A 35 22.29 -14.82 -6.03
CA ASP A 35 23.12 -15.87 -6.60
C ASP A 35 23.68 -15.43 -7.96
N GLU A 36 25.00 -15.24 -8.03
CA GLU A 36 25.72 -14.71 -9.20
C GLU A 36 25.46 -15.49 -10.49
N GLU A 37 25.23 -16.81 -10.38
CA GLU A 37 24.92 -17.69 -11.51
C GLU A 37 23.64 -17.30 -12.28
N PHE A 38 22.73 -16.56 -11.63
CA PHE A 38 21.49 -16.08 -12.24
C PHE A 38 21.53 -14.59 -12.59
N GLN A 39 22.61 -13.88 -12.24
CA GLN A 39 22.75 -12.46 -12.51
C GLN A 39 23.11 -12.19 -13.97
N ILE A 40 22.70 -11.00 -14.44
CA ILE A 40 22.99 -10.54 -15.80
C ILE A 40 24.00 -9.39 -15.67
N GLY A 41 25.29 -9.70 -15.87
CA GLY A 41 26.38 -8.76 -15.57
C GLY A 41 26.52 -7.53 -16.49
N LYS A 42 25.80 -7.47 -17.62
CA LYS A 42 25.81 -6.32 -18.54
C LYS A 42 24.40 -6.03 -19.06
N ASN A 43 24.17 -4.80 -19.53
CA ASN A 43 22.91 -4.45 -20.17
C ASN A 43 22.68 -5.37 -21.39
N SER A 44 21.77 -6.32 -21.21
CA SER A 44 21.60 -7.44 -22.12
C SER A 44 20.37 -7.28 -22.99
N SER A 45 20.42 -7.84 -24.20
CA SER A 45 19.28 -7.89 -25.10
C SER A 45 18.06 -8.56 -24.45
N HIS A 46 16.86 -8.24 -24.93
CA HIS A 46 15.61 -8.84 -24.43
C HIS A 46 15.67 -10.38 -24.45
N ARG A 47 16.24 -10.97 -25.51
CA ARG A 47 16.42 -12.42 -25.65
C ARG A 47 17.27 -13.02 -24.53
N GLN A 48 18.38 -12.37 -24.15
CA GLN A 48 19.23 -12.82 -23.06
C GLN A 48 18.51 -12.74 -21.71
N ARG A 49 17.81 -11.62 -21.45
CA ARG A 49 16.98 -11.46 -20.24
C ARG A 49 15.93 -12.56 -20.11
N SER A 50 15.25 -12.88 -21.21
CA SER A 50 14.24 -13.96 -21.24
C SER A 50 14.84 -15.34 -20.95
N LYS A 51 16.06 -15.62 -21.43
CA LYS A 51 16.77 -16.88 -21.13
C LYS A 51 17.12 -16.98 -19.65
N SER A 52 17.72 -15.94 -19.06
CA SER A 52 18.05 -15.90 -17.63
C SER A 52 16.81 -16.05 -16.75
N TYR A 53 15.70 -15.35 -17.09
CA TYR A 53 14.43 -15.56 -16.42
C TYR A 53 13.94 -17.02 -16.50
N GLY A 54 14.09 -17.65 -17.67
CA GLY A 54 13.80 -19.07 -17.84
C GLY A 54 14.64 -19.98 -16.94
N HIS A 55 15.91 -19.65 -16.71
CA HIS A 55 16.80 -20.40 -15.82
C HIS A 55 16.37 -20.28 -14.35
N VAL A 56 16.09 -19.06 -13.89
CA VAL A 56 15.53 -18.80 -12.56
C VAL A 56 14.24 -19.58 -12.34
N ARG A 57 13.32 -19.53 -13.32
CA ARG A 57 12.04 -20.24 -13.22
C ARG A 57 12.22 -21.75 -13.14
N LYS A 58 13.20 -22.32 -13.85
CA LYS A 58 13.55 -23.75 -13.75
C LYS A 58 14.13 -24.08 -12.37
N ALA A 59 15.02 -23.25 -11.84
CA ALA A 59 15.61 -23.45 -10.50
C ALA A 59 14.53 -23.42 -9.40
N LEU A 60 13.62 -22.45 -9.45
CA LEU A 60 12.46 -22.39 -8.54
C LEU A 60 11.58 -23.64 -8.63
N ARG A 61 11.28 -24.12 -9.84
CA ARG A 61 10.50 -25.36 -10.04
C ARG A 61 11.19 -26.60 -9.47
N LYS A 62 12.52 -26.65 -9.54
CA LYS A 62 13.34 -27.72 -8.97
C LYS A 62 13.55 -27.59 -7.46
N LYS A 63 12.90 -26.62 -6.79
CA LYS A 63 13.07 -26.31 -5.36
C LYS A 63 14.52 -26.00 -4.99
N TYR A 64 15.29 -25.44 -5.92
CA TYR A 64 16.61 -24.91 -5.61
C TYR A 64 16.48 -23.78 -4.59
N ASN A 65 17.39 -23.73 -3.62
CA ASN A 65 17.36 -22.74 -2.55
C ASN A 65 17.99 -21.42 -3.02
N LEU A 66 17.27 -20.73 -3.92
CA LEU A 66 17.65 -19.42 -4.47
C LEU A 66 17.71 -18.38 -3.35
N LYS A 67 18.84 -17.68 -3.24
CA LYS A 67 18.96 -16.53 -2.34
C LYS A 67 18.46 -15.28 -3.06
N TRP A 68 17.54 -14.56 -2.44
CA TRP A 68 17.11 -13.25 -2.92
C TRP A 68 16.92 -12.27 -1.78
N GLU A 69 17.00 -10.99 -2.11
CA GLU A 69 16.61 -9.88 -1.25
C GLU A 69 15.31 -9.26 -1.75
N ASN A 70 14.48 -8.77 -0.84
CA ASN A 70 13.26 -8.05 -1.18
C ASN A 70 13.43 -6.56 -0.95
N GLN A 71 13.09 -5.78 -1.96
CA GLN A 71 12.98 -4.33 -1.87
C GLN A 71 11.53 -3.93 -2.09
N TYR A 72 11.01 -3.04 -1.23
CA TYR A 72 9.66 -2.51 -1.34
C TYR A 72 9.73 -1.05 -1.75
N TYR A 73 9.10 -0.74 -2.88
CA TYR A 73 8.90 0.62 -3.34
C TYR A 73 7.47 1.03 -3.01
N VAL A 74 7.33 2.15 -2.31
CA VAL A 74 6.02 2.71 -1.99
C VAL A 74 5.91 4.06 -2.69
N LEU A 75 5.03 4.12 -3.69
CA LEU A 75 4.66 5.37 -4.32
C LEU A 75 3.52 6.00 -3.52
N VAL A 76 3.81 7.18 -3.01
CA VAL A 76 2.85 8.01 -2.30
C VAL A 76 2.22 8.98 -3.31
N PRO A 77 0.89 9.10 -3.34
CA PRO A 77 0.22 10.02 -4.25
C PRO A 77 0.63 11.46 -3.93
N HIS A 78 0.79 12.27 -4.98
CA HIS A 78 1.06 13.69 -4.86
C HIS A 78 -0.20 14.44 -4.41
N VAL A 79 -0.04 15.70 -3.98
CA VAL A 79 -1.16 16.56 -3.58
C VAL A 79 -2.16 16.73 -4.72
N GLU A 80 -1.67 16.80 -5.95
CA GLU A 80 -2.47 16.95 -7.17
C GLU A 80 -3.30 15.71 -7.52
N ASP A 81 -2.90 14.52 -7.05
CA ASP A 81 -3.62 13.26 -7.29
C ASP A 81 -4.89 13.14 -6.42
N HIS A 82 -5.10 14.10 -5.53
CA HIS A 82 -6.27 14.17 -4.69
C HIS A 82 -7.35 15.03 -5.34
N GLU A 83 -8.51 14.43 -5.59
CA GLU A 83 -9.68 15.11 -6.14
C GLU A 83 -10.88 14.96 -5.19
N GLY A 84 -11.82 15.90 -5.24
CA GLY A 84 -13.08 15.81 -4.50
C GLY A 84 -13.01 16.07 -2.99
N HIS A 85 -11.85 16.46 -2.45
CA HIS A 85 -11.71 16.89 -1.04
C HIS A 85 -10.57 17.90 -0.85
N GLN A 86 -10.65 18.68 0.23
CA GLN A 86 -9.71 19.78 0.50
C GLN A 86 -8.43 19.26 1.19
N ILE A 87 -7.27 19.46 0.55
CA ILE A 87 -5.96 18.94 0.99
C ILE A 87 -5.04 20.05 1.53
N SER A 88 -5.46 21.32 1.46
CA SER A 88 -4.70 22.50 1.94
C SER A 88 -5.58 23.49 2.74
N GLY A 89 -4.98 24.23 3.68
CA GLY A 89 -5.67 25.15 4.61
C GLY A 89 -5.67 24.68 6.07
N GLU A 90 -6.29 25.43 7.00
CA GLU A 90 -6.33 25.11 8.44
C GLU A 90 -6.96 23.73 8.73
N ALA A 91 -7.97 23.34 7.97
CA ALA A 91 -8.57 22.01 8.04
C ALA A 91 -7.61 20.89 7.57
N ALA A 92 -6.64 21.22 6.71
CA ALA A 92 -5.64 20.31 6.19
C ALA A 92 -4.38 20.18 7.05
N PHE A 93 -4.18 21.05 8.06
CA PHE A 93 -3.00 21.00 8.93
C PHE A 93 -2.88 19.67 9.69
N PHE A 94 -4.02 19.05 10.02
CA PHE A 94 -4.08 17.69 10.57
C PHE A 94 -3.60 16.61 9.60
N HIS A 95 -3.63 16.88 8.29
CA HIS A 95 -3.32 15.90 7.24
C HIS A 95 -1.82 15.83 6.94
N THR A 96 -1.11 16.96 6.93
CA THR A 96 0.35 17.01 6.68
C THR A 96 1.12 16.25 7.75
N THR A 97 0.76 16.43 9.03
CA THR A 97 1.40 15.70 10.14
C THR A 97 1.18 14.20 10.05
N VAL A 98 0.04 13.74 9.53
CA VAL A 98 -0.22 12.31 9.41
C VAL A 98 0.41 11.70 8.16
N ALA A 99 0.54 12.45 7.06
CA ALA A 99 1.36 12.01 5.93
C ALA A 99 2.79 11.70 6.39
N THR A 100 3.41 12.58 7.19
CA THR A 100 4.74 12.34 7.77
C THR A 100 4.78 11.10 8.68
N ARG A 101 3.75 10.89 9.51
CA ARG A 101 3.65 9.70 10.37
C ARG A 101 3.47 8.40 9.60
N ILE A 102 2.67 8.43 8.52
CA ILE A 102 2.49 7.27 7.62
C ILE A 102 3.80 6.96 6.90
N HIS A 103 4.52 7.97 6.40
CA HIS A 103 5.84 7.77 5.77
C HIS A 103 6.83 7.13 6.73
N LYS A 104 6.96 7.70 7.93
CA LYS A 104 7.83 7.13 8.96
C LYS A 104 7.45 5.69 9.29
N ARG A 105 6.15 5.38 9.39
CA ARG A 105 5.69 4.03 9.66
C ARG A 105 5.99 3.06 8.50
N ILE A 106 5.88 3.51 7.25
CA ILE A 106 6.26 2.72 6.07
C ILE A 106 7.77 2.42 6.11
N GLU A 107 8.60 3.41 6.43
CA GLU A 107 10.05 3.23 6.56
C GLU A 107 10.42 2.25 7.68
N GLU A 108 9.78 2.35 8.85
CA GLU A 108 9.95 1.40 9.96
C GLU A 108 9.60 -0.03 9.52
N LEU A 109 8.44 -0.20 8.89
CA LEU A 109 7.98 -1.51 8.38
C LEU A 109 8.92 -2.09 7.32
N ALA A 110 9.55 -1.23 6.51
CA ALA A 110 10.54 -1.65 5.52
C ALA A 110 11.88 -2.04 6.16
N LYS A 111 12.32 -1.34 7.22
CA LYS A 111 13.60 -1.59 7.92
C LYS A 111 13.55 -2.79 8.87
N GLU A 112 12.42 -3.01 9.54
CA GLU A 112 12.30 -4.03 10.60
C GLU A 112 12.20 -5.46 10.06
N GLY A 113 12.17 -5.66 8.74
CA GLY A 113 12.06 -7.00 8.13
C GLY A 113 10.75 -7.74 8.43
N GLN A 114 9.82 -7.11 9.15
CA GLN A 114 8.54 -7.67 9.57
C GLN A 114 7.57 -7.89 8.41
N VAL A 115 7.85 -7.31 7.24
CA VAL A 115 6.98 -7.38 6.06
C VAL A 115 7.53 -8.36 5.03
N THR A 116 6.86 -9.50 4.89
CA THR A 116 7.24 -10.55 3.93
C THR A 116 6.42 -10.50 2.63
N SER A 117 5.38 -9.67 2.57
CA SER A 117 4.52 -9.52 1.39
C SER A 117 3.89 -8.15 1.26
N VAL A 118 3.49 -7.80 0.03
CA VAL A 118 2.73 -6.57 -0.25
C VAL A 118 1.40 -6.56 0.51
N GLN A 119 0.70 -7.70 0.62
CA GLN A 119 -0.56 -7.76 1.36
C GLN A 119 -0.37 -7.45 2.85
N GLN A 120 0.73 -7.92 3.46
CA GLN A 120 1.05 -7.56 4.84
C GLN A 120 1.35 -6.07 4.98
N MET A 121 2.13 -5.48 4.07
CA MET A 121 2.38 -4.04 4.08
C MET A 121 1.07 -3.24 4.02
N GLN A 122 0.20 -3.58 3.06
CA GLN A 122 -1.11 -2.95 2.91
C GLN A 122 -1.96 -3.09 4.17
N LYS A 123 -1.98 -4.28 4.79
CA LYS A 123 -2.72 -4.54 6.02
C LYS A 123 -2.19 -3.69 7.19
N PHE A 124 -0.88 -3.62 7.36
CA PHE A 124 -0.27 -2.83 8.44
C PHE A 124 -0.51 -1.34 8.28
N ILE A 125 -0.35 -0.80 7.06
CA ILE A 125 -0.64 0.60 6.77
C ILE A 125 -2.14 0.88 6.99
N LYS A 126 -3.03 0.04 6.47
CA LYS A 126 -4.48 0.19 6.65
C LYS A 126 -4.88 0.18 8.13
N ASN A 127 -4.31 -0.73 8.91
CA ASN A 127 -4.57 -0.81 10.34
C ASN A 127 -4.03 0.42 11.09
N TYR A 128 -2.82 0.89 10.74
CA TYR A 128 -2.20 2.07 11.32
C TYR A 128 -3.01 3.34 11.04
N VAL A 129 -3.51 3.49 9.81
CA VAL A 129 -4.43 4.57 9.45
C VAL A 129 -5.71 4.42 10.28
N LYS A 130 -6.36 3.26 10.26
CA LYS A 130 -7.59 3.05 11.04
C LYS A 130 -7.42 3.36 12.53
N SER A 131 -6.36 2.91 13.19
CA SER A 131 -6.13 3.17 14.62
C SER A 131 -5.84 4.65 14.89
N SER A 132 -5.08 5.31 14.03
CA SER A 132 -4.74 6.72 14.16
C SER A 132 -5.94 7.66 13.96
N TYR A 133 -6.97 7.21 13.23
CA TYR A 133 -8.12 8.04 12.85
C TYR A 133 -9.47 7.61 13.47
N ASN A 134 -9.59 6.42 14.08
CA ASN A 134 -10.81 6.00 14.80
C ASN A 134 -10.98 6.63 16.20
N VAL A 135 -10.09 7.55 16.60
CA VAL A 135 -10.16 8.19 17.93
C VAL A 135 -11.32 9.21 18.04
N ARG A 136 -11.97 9.60 16.94
CA ARG A 136 -13.06 10.61 16.95
C ARG A 136 -14.49 10.09 17.21
N LYS A 137 -14.68 8.90 17.81
CA LYS A 137 -16.04 8.45 18.22
C LYS A 137 -16.30 8.36 19.72
N LYS A 138 -15.35 8.69 20.59
CA LYS A 138 -15.56 8.59 22.06
C LYS A 138 -15.54 9.89 22.87
N ILE A 139 -15.43 11.05 22.22
CA ILE A 139 -15.48 12.37 22.87
C ILE A 139 -16.23 13.24 21.84
N LEU A 140 -17.53 13.55 21.93
CA LEU A 140 -18.30 14.16 23.01
C LEU A 140 -19.76 13.65 22.95
N SER A 141 -20.16 12.84 23.92
CA SER A 141 -21.52 12.92 24.48
C SER A 141 -21.28 13.38 25.91
N ILE A 142 -21.24 14.69 26.09
CA ILE A 142 -21.45 15.30 27.39
C ILE A 142 -22.92 15.75 27.34
N ARG A 143 -23.63 15.34 28.39
CA ARG A 143 -25.06 15.57 28.62
C ARG A 143 -25.47 17.02 28.45
#